data_AF-A0A3M6FQQ6-F1
#
_entry.id   AF-A0A3M6FQQ6-F1
#
_cell.length_a   1.000
_cell.length_b   1.000
_cell.length_c   1.000
_cell.angle_alpha   90.00
_cell.angle_beta   90.00
_cell.angle_gamma   90.00
#
_symmetry.space_group_name_H-M   'P 1'
#
loop_
_entity.id
_entity.type
_entity.pdbx_description
1 polymer ?
#
loop_
_entity_poly.entity_id
_entity_poly.type
_entity_poly.pdbx_seq_one_letter_code
_entity_poly.pdbx_strand_id
1 'polypeptide(L)' 'AGSASLGELIAQGKQNLQAPWLGLTAFFALALILTLLVFIGEALRDAFDPRS' A
#
# COMPACT_ATOMS: atom_id res chain seq x y z
N ALA A 1 18.45 -1.30 13.67
CA ALA A 1 17.04 -1.72 13.82
C ALA A 1 16.22 -0.45 14.01
N GLY A 2 15.32 -0.11 13.08
CA GLY A 2 14.57 1.15 13.20
C GLY A 2 14.02 1.79 11.92
N SER A 3 14.00 1.11 10.77
CA SER A 3 13.19 1.62 9.66
C SER A 3 11.73 1.24 9.92
N ALA A 4 10.87 2.25 10.12
CA ALA A 4 9.43 2.06 10.07
C ALA A 4 9.04 1.76 8.62
N SER A 5 9.22 0.51 8.22
CA SER A 5 8.92 0.00 6.89
C SER A 5 7.63 -0.80 6.91
N LEU A 6 6.93 -0.85 5.77
CA LEU A 6 5.70 -1.64 5.63
C LEU A 6 5.95 -3.14 5.90
N GLY A 7 7.14 -3.65 5.59
CA GLY A 7 7.54 -5.03 5.90
C GLY A 7 7.62 -5.29 7.41
N GLU A 8 8.15 -4.34 8.17
CA GLU A 8 8.21 -4.40 9.63
C GLU A 8 6.80 -4.31 10.26
N LEU A 9 5.92 -3.45 9.71
CA LEU A 9 4.52 -3.34 10.17
C LEU A 9 3.74 -4.65 9.95
N ILE A 10 3.94 -5.33 8.82
CA ILE A 10 3.33 -6.64 8.56
C ILE A 10 3.92 -7.72 9.48
N ALA A 11 5.23 -7.69 9.73
CA ALA A 11 5.87 -8.60 10.69
C ALA A 11 5.32 -8.40 12.12
N GLN A 12 5.13 -7.14 12.52
CA GLN A 12 4.50 -6.79 13.80
C GLN A 12 3.04 -7.22 13.86
N GLY A 13 2.27 -7.09 12.77
CA GLY A 13 0.90 -7.60 12.70
C GLY A 13 0.81 -9.13 12.81
N LYS A 14 1.78 -9.87 12.26
CA LYS A 14 1.87 -11.33 12.41
C LYS A 14 2.28 -11.77 13.81
N GLN A 15 3.18 -11.05 14.48
CA GLN A 15 3.58 -11.37 15.86
C GLN A 15 2.55 -10.90 16.89
N ASN A 16 1.77 -9.86 16.59
CA ASN A 16 0.76 -9.30 17.47
C ASN A 16 -0.64 -9.52 16.91
N LEU A 17 -1.01 -10.79 16.68
CA LEU A 17 -2.36 -11.18 16.20
C LEU A 17 -3.49 -10.70 17.12
N GLN A 18 -3.19 -10.46 18.39
CA GLN A 18 -4.09 -9.87 19.39
C GLN A 18 -4.39 -8.37 19.16
N ALA A 19 -3.60 -7.69 18.33
CA ALA A 19 -3.69 -6.26 18.04
C ALA A 19 -4.21 -6.06 16.61
N PRO A 20 -5.51 -6.25 16.35
CA PRO A 20 -6.09 -6.23 15.01
C PRO A 20 -5.92 -4.90 14.28
N TRP A 21 -5.76 -3.80 15.03
CA TRP A 21 -5.48 -2.48 14.46
C TRP A 21 -4.18 -2.43 13.66
N LEU A 22 -3.14 -3.20 14.02
CA LEU A 22 -1.88 -3.27 13.26
C LEU A 22 -2.07 -3.95 11.90
N GLY A 23 -2.92 -4.97 11.83
CA GLY A 23 -3.29 -5.60 10.56
C GLY A 23 -4.10 -4.64 9.68
N LEU A 24 -5.07 -3.93 10.27
CA LEU A 24 -5.89 -2.93 9.60
C LEU A 24 -5.06 -1.77 9.02
N THR A 25 -4.13 -1.20 9.79
CA THR A 25 -3.29 -0.10 9.30
C THR A 25 -2.37 -0.55 8.16
N ALA A 26 -1.76 -1.74 8.27
CA ALA A 26 -0.93 -2.31 7.20
C ALA A 26 -1.76 -2.57 5.93
N PHE A 27 -2.98 -3.09 6.08
CA PHE A 27 -3.90 -3.32 4.96
C PHE A 27 -4.30 -2.02 4.26
N PHE A 28 -4.75 -1.01 5.02
CA PHE A 28 -5.15 0.28 4.45
C PHE A 28 -3.99 1.02 3.79
N ALA A 29 -2.78 0.95 4.36
CA ALA A 29 -1.59 1.52 3.75
C ALA A 29 -1.28 0.87 2.38
N LEU A 30 -1.34 -0.46 2.29
CA LEU A 30 -1.16 -1.18 1.03
C LEU A 30 -2.27 -0.88 0.03
N ALA A 31 -3.53 -0.89 0.47
CA ALA A 31 -4.67 -0.57 -0.37
C ALA A 31 -4.52 0.84 -0.98
N LEU A 32 -4.14 1.83 -0.17
CA LEU A 32 -3.91 3.20 -0.63
C LEU A 32 -2.78 3.26 -1.68
N ILE A 33 -1.65 2.59 -1.44
CA ILE A 33 -0.52 2.57 -2.39
C ILE A 33 -0.94 1.91 -3.71
N LEU A 34 -1.64 0.78 -3.65
CA LEU A 34 -2.13 0.09 -4.85
C LEU A 34 -3.14 0.93 -5.61
N THR A 35 -4.07 1.58 -4.91
CA THR A 35 -5.03 2.51 -5.52
C THR A 35 -4.31 3.67 -6.22
N LEU A 36 -3.33 4.29 -5.56
CA LEU A 36 -2.50 5.34 -6.17
C LEU A 36 -1.76 4.82 -7.40
N LEU A 37 -1.19 3.62 -7.33
CA LEU A 37 -0.48 3.00 -8.45
C LEU A 37 -1.40 2.76 -9.65
N VAL A 38 -2.64 2.33 -9.41
CA VAL A 38 -3.65 2.17 -10.46
C VAL A 38 -3.98 3.53 -11.10
N PHE A 39 -4.22 4.57 -10.30
CA PHE A 39 -4.49 5.91 -10.84
C PHE A 39 -3.32 6.45 -11.66
N ILE A 40 -2.08 6.25 -11.19
CA ILE A 40 -0.88 6.63 -11.94
C ILE A 40 -0.81 5.84 -13.25
N GLY A 41 -1.12 4.54 -13.23
CA GLY A 41 -1.16 3.70 -14.43
C GLY A 41 -2.17 4.20 -15.47
N GLU A 42 -3.37 4.56 -15.03
CA GLU A 42 -4.40 5.13 -15.89
C GLU A 42 -4.01 6.51 -16.44
N ALA A 43 -3.41 7.37 -15.61
CA ALA A 43 -2.93 8.69 -16.04
C ALA A 43 -1.77 8.60 -17.04
N LEU A 44 -0.85 7.65 -16.85
CA LEU A 44 0.21 7.36 -17.81
C LEU A 44 -0.38 6.80 -19.11
N ARG A 45 -1.34 5.87 -19.02
CA ARG A 45 -2.03 5.34 -20.19
C ARG A 45 -2.71 6.45 -20.98
N ASP A 46 -3.43 7.35 -20.31
CA ASP A 46 -4.08 8.50 -20.93
C ASP A 46 -3.05 9.45 -21.59
N ALA A 47 -1.93 9.72 -20.91
CA ALA A 47 -0.86 10.54 -21.47
C ALA A 47 -0.14 9.93 -22.68
N PHE A 48 -0.13 8.60 -22.80
CA PHE A 48 0.46 7.87 -23.93
C PHE A 48 -0.55 7.37 -24.96
N ASP A 49 -1.87 7.50 -24.73
CA ASP A 49 -2.90 7.13 -25.71
C ASP A 49 -2.95 8.23 -26.78
N PRO A 50 -2.51 7.96 -28.03
CA PRO A 50 -2.40 8.98 -29.08
C PRO A 50 -3.77 9.42 -29.64
N ARG A 51 -4.85 9.02 -28.97
CA ARG A 51 -6.24 9.29 -29.34
C ARG A 51 -6.91 10.35 -28.45
N SER A 52 -6.12 11.16 -27.74
CA SER A 52 -6.56 12.46 -27.20
C SER A 52 -6.63 13.53 -28.28
#